data_AF-A0A973XDZ0-F1
#
_entry.id   AF-A0A973XDZ0-F1
#
_cell.length_a   1.000
_cell.length_b   1.000
_cell.length_c   1.000
_cell.angle_alpha   90.00
_cell.angle_beta   90.00
_cell.angle_gamma   90.00
#
_symmetry.space_group_name_H-M   'P 1'
#
loop_
_entity.id
_entity.type
_entity.pdbx_description
1 polymer ?
#
loop_
_entity_poly.entity_id
_entity_poly.type
_entity_poly.pdbx_seq_one_letter_code
_entity_poly.pdbx_strand_id
1 'polypeptide(L)'
;MTKLFSVLLLVFLHATAWAQFRVEVSGVGLTQIPVAIAAFKGEDTAVQKISAIVQADLERSGQFRGVDASGANLDEASRPDFSNWRQKNADALLAGSISRLADGRFDVRMHLWDVVRGQDLGSQSFGVVQADLRLAAHQIADYVYEKLTGDKGVFSTRIAYVTKKGQNFNLWVADADGESPQSALSSSEPIISPAWSPNGRQLAYVSFEARKPTIYVHEVASGKRRLVANFKGSNSAPA
;
A
#
# COMPACT_ATOMS: atom_id res chain seq x y z
N MET A 1 8.17 7.79 -72.01
CA MET A 1 8.62 8.41 -70.74
C MET A 1 7.54 8.17 -69.71
N THR A 2 7.69 7.09 -68.96
CA THR A 2 6.63 6.39 -68.19
C THR A 2 6.92 6.47 -66.69
N LYS A 3 5.83 6.49 -65.92
CA LYS A 3 5.66 6.69 -64.47
C LYS A 3 6.43 5.70 -63.56
N LEU A 4 6.36 5.97 -62.23
CA LEU A 4 6.63 5.14 -61.03
C LEU A 4 7.96 5.48 -60.30
N PHE A 5 8.08 5.56 -58.97
CA PHE A 5 7.23 5.17 -57.83
C PHE A 5 7.67 6.01 -56.61
N SER A 6 6.74 6.70 -55.92
CA SER A 6 7.02 7.27 -54.59
C SER A 6 6.87 6.16 -53.54
N VAL A 7 7.95 5.84 -52.83
CA VAL A 7 7.91 4.93 -51.68
C VAL A 7 7.79 5.78 -50.42
N LEU A 8 6.59 5.78 -49.82
CA LEU A 8 6.30 6.41 -48.53
C LEU A 8 6.72 5.43 -47.42
N LEU A 9 7.75 5.79 -46.65
CA LEU A 9 8.24 5.02 -45.51
C LEU A 9 7.36 5.30 -44.29
N LEU A 10 6.48 4.35 -43.94
CA LEU A 10 5.68 4.39 -42.71
C LEU A 10 6.53 3.88 -41.53
N VAL A 11 7.03 4.81 -40.71
CA VAL A 11 7.71 4.51 -39.45
C VAL A 11 6.66 4.31 -38.36
N PHE A 12 6.47 3.06 -37.91
CA PHE A 12 5.65 2.74 -36.74
C PHE A 12 6.41 3.06 -35.45
N LEU A 13 6.09 4.20 -34.85
CA LEU A 13 6.46 4.52 -33.46
C LEU A 13 5.69 3.58 -32.53
N HIS A 14 6.38 2.61 -31.94
CA HIS A 14 5.83 1.75 -30.91
C HIS A 14 5.86 2.50 -29.58
N ALA A 15 4.71 2.98 -29.12
CA ALA A 15 4.57 3.49 -27.76
C ALA A 15 4.67 2.31 -26.78
N THR A 16 5.66 2.35 -25.90
CA THR A 16 5.76 1.42 -24.79
C THR A 16 4.65 1.74 -23.79
N ALA A 17 3.63 0.88 -23.72
CA ALA A 17 2.63 0.97 -22.67
C ALA A 17 3.24 0.43 -21.36
N TRP A 18 3.50 1.33 -20.42
CA TRP A 18 3.85 0.96 -19.04
C TRP A 18 2.55 0.62 -18.33
N ALA A 19 2.30 -0.68 -18.15
CA ALA A 19 1.19 -1.13 -17.32
C ALA A 19 1.54 -0.89 -15.85
N GLN A 20 1.34 0.33 -15.38
CA GLN A 20 1.38 0.65 -13.96
C GLN A 20 0.05 0.21 -13.36
N PHE A 21 0.10 -0.73 -12.40
CA PHE A 21 -1.09 -1.07 -11.62
C PHE A 21 -1.53 0.19 -10.86
N ARG A 22 -2.76 0.62 -11.12
CA ARG A 22 -3.37 1.76 -10.45
C ARG A 22 -4.74 1.33 -9.93
N VAL A 23 -4.94 1.48 -8.63
CA VAL A 23 -6.25 1.28 -8.01
C VAL A 23 -7.08 2.54 -8.27
N GLU A 24 -8.13 2.42 -9.08
CA GLU A 24 -9.14 3.47 -9.28
C GLU A 24 -10.42 3.08 -8.55
N VAL A 25 -10.90 3.96 -7.66
CA VAL A 25 -12.19 3.81 -6.99
C VAL A 25 -13.23 4.54 -7.82
N SER A 26 -14.21 3.81 -8.36
CA SER A 26 -15.38 4.39 -9.01
C SER A 26 -16.63 4.04 -8.23
N GLY A 27 -17.39 5.06 -7.80
CA GLY A 27 -18.63 4.91 -7.07
C GLY A 27 -19.26 6.27 -6.77
N VAL A 28 -20.56 6.40 -7.02
CA VAL A 28 -21.39 7.57 -6.65
C VAL A 28 -22.26 7.19 -5.45
N GLY A 29 -22.21 7.98 -4.37
CA GLY A 29 -23.26 7.97 -3.35
C GLY A 29 -22.88 7.64 -1.89
N LEU A 30 -21.59 7.49 -1.53
CA LEU A 30 -21.20 7.39 -0.12
C LEU A 30 -20.91 8.78 0.47
N THR A 31 -21.48 9.08 1.63
CA THR A 31 -21.09 10.25 2.42
C THR A 31 -19.69 9.99 2.97
N GLN A 32 -18.69 10.62 2.35
CA GLN A 32 -17.30 10.50 2.78
C GLN A 32 -17.06 11.29 4.06
N ILE A 33 -16.25 10.73 4.95
CA ILE A 33 -15.76 11.38 6.17
C ILE A 33 -14.64 12.36 5.76
N PRO A 34 -14.81 13.68 5.95
CA PRO A 34 -13.76 14.66 5.69
C PRO A 34 -12.70 14.59 6.79
N VAL A 35 -11.45 14.33 6.41
CA VAL A 35 -10.32 14.23 7.33
C VAL A 35 -9.22 15.20 6.94
N ALA A 36 -8.79 16.02 7.89
CA ALA A 36 -7.61 16.86 7.74
C ALA A 36 -6.38 16.11 8.25
N ILE A 37 -5.34 16.01 7.44
CA ILE A 37 -4.08 15.35 7.81
C ILE A 37 -2.97 16.40 7.68
N ALA A 38 -2.52 16.93 8.81
CA ALA A 38 -1.41 17.86 8.83
C ALA A 38 -0.10 17.15 8.46
N ALA A 39 0.80 17.88 7.79
CA ALA A 39 2.14 17.40 7.56
C ALA A 39 2.82 17.06 8.91
N PHE A 40 3.41 15.87 9.00
CA PHE A 40 4.08 15.43 10.21
C PHE A 40 5.34 16.27 10.40
N LYS A 41 5.49 16.86 11.59
CA LYS A 41 6.66 17.66 11.92
C LYS A 41 7.94 16.82 11.77
N GLY A 42 8.86 17.29 10.93
CA GLY A 42 10.12 16.60 10.63
C GLY A 42 10.08 15.65 9.43
N GLU A 43 8.92 15.44 8.78
CA GLU A 43 8.81 14.50 7.65
C GLU A 43 9.58 14.91 6.40
N ASP A 44 10.04 16.16 6.34
CA ASP A 44 10.94 16.64 5.28
C ASP A 44 12.33 16.01 5.30
N THR A 45 12.73 15.50 6.45
CA THR A 45 14.00 14.78 6.59
C THR A 45 13.87 13.29 6.31
N ALA A 46 12.65 12.78 6.20
CA ALA A 46 12.38 11.37 5.97
C ALA A 46 12.21 11.08 4.47
N VAL A 47 12.57 9.85 4.06
CA VAL A 47 12.38 9.39 2.67
C VAL A 47 10.90 9.17 2.34
N GLN A 48 10.10 8.83 3.35
CA GLN A 48 8.65 8.62 3.20
C GLN A 48 7.90 9.78 3.82
N LYS A 49 6.89 10.29 3.10
CA LYS A 49 5.96 11.31 3.57
C LYS A 49 4.79 10.62 4.26
N ILE A 50 4.83 10.57 5.59
CA ILE A 50 3.86 9.82 6.39
C ILE A 50 2.45 10.37 6.17
N SER A 51 2.31 11.70 6.19
CA SER A 51 1.01 12.37 6.00
C SER A 51 0.38 12.02 4.65
N ALA A 52 1.19 12.03 3.58
CA ALA A 52 0.74 11.74 2.22
C ALA A 52 0.31 10.26 2.05
N ILE A 53 1.02 9.31 2.66
CA ILE A 53 0.66 7.90 2.60
C ILE A 53 -0.66 7.66 3.35
N VAL A 54 -0.79 8.21 4.56
CA VAL A 54 -2.03 8.09 5.34
C VAL A 54 -3.22 8.69 4.59
N GLN A 55 -3.04 9.85 3.95
CA GLN A 55 -4.09 10.46 3.14
C GLN A 55 -4.48 9.57 1.95
N ALA A 56 -3.49 9.08 1.21
CA ALA A 56 -3.74 8.22 0.05
C ALA A 56 -4.46 6.93 0.42
N ASP A 57 -4.12 6.30 1.54
CA ASP A 57 -4.77 5.09 2.04
C ASP A 57 -6.25 5.33 2.36
N LEU A 58 -6.52 6.36 3.16
CA LEU A 58 -7.87 6.70 3.58
C LEU A 58 -8.74 7.08 2.38
N GLU A 59 -8.22 7.89 1.45
CA GLU A 59 -8.96 8.26 0.23
C GLU A 59 -9.19 7.05 -0.71
N ARG A 60 -8.21 6.14 -0.83
CA ARG A 60 -8.34 4.90 -1.63
C ARG A 60 -9.39 3.94 -1.07
N SER A 61 -9.74 4.04 0.21
CA SER A 61 -10.86 3.27 0.77
C SER A 61 -12.23 3.71 0.21
N GLY A 62 -12.31 4.92 -0.37
CA GLY A 62 -13.56 5.54 -0.79
C GLY A 62 -14.41 6.10 0.35
N GLN A 63 -14.08 5.80 1.61
CA GLN A 63 -14.82 6.23 2.81
C GLN A 63 -14.44 7.65 3.27
N PHE A 64 -13.28 8.15 2.87
CA PHE A 64 -12.74 9.43 3.31
C PHE A 64 -12.49 10.38 2.15
N ARG A 65 -12.48 11.68 2.46
CA ARG A 65 -11.94 12.73 1.58
C ARG A 65 -10.99 13.63 2.36
N GLY A 66 -9.88 14.01 1.74
CA GLY A 66 -8.94 14.94 2.35
C GLY A 66 -9.52 16.35 2.48
N VAL A 67 -9.20 16.99 3.61
CA VAL A 67 -9.40 18.43 3.83
C VAL A 67 -8.04 19.10 3.90
N ASP A 68 -7.90 20.25 3.23
CA ASP A 68 -6.63 20.96 3.14
C ASP A 68 -6.11 21.42 4.52
N ALA A 69 -5.01 20.80 4.93
CA ALA A 69 -4.26 21.09 6.15
C ALA A 69 -2.92 21.79 5.86
N SER A 70 -2.71 22.29 4.64
CA SER A 70 -1.48 23.01 4.29
C SER A 70 -1.27 24.23 5.21
N GLY A 71 -0.01 24.45 5.59
CA GLY A 71 0.38 25.54 6.50
C GLY A 71 0.04 25.30 7.98
N ALA A 72 -0.64 24.21 8.33
CA ALA A 72 -0.85 23.85 9.74
C ALA A 72 0.47 23.37 10.37
N ASN A 73 0.93 24.07 11.40
CA ASN A 73 2.10 23.68 12.18
C ASN A 73 1.63 22.97 13.45
N LEU A 74 1.21 21.71 13.32
CA LEU A 74 0.70 20.88 14.41
C LEU A 74 1.54 19.61 14.56
N ASP A 75 1.63 19.13 15.79
CA ASP A 75 2.24 17.85 16.16
C ASP A 75 1.34 17.11 17.17
N GLU A 76 1.76 15.94 17.63
CA GLU A 76 0.97 15.07 18.51
C GLU A 76 0.69 15.69 19.90
N ALA A 77 1.48 16.69 20.32
CA ALA A 77 1.35 17.37 21.60
C ALA A 77 0.48 18.64 21.51
N SER A 78 0.12 19.05 20.30
CA SER A 78 -0.62 20.27 20.04
C SER A 78 -2.03 20.25 20.64
N ARG A 79 -2.61 21.45 20.78
CA ARG A 79 -4.00 21.66 21.20
C ARG A 79 -4.70 22.50 20.13
N PRO A 80 -5.16 21.87 19.03
CA PRO A 80 -5.70 22.58 17.88
C PRO A 80 -7.00 23.31 18.20
N ASP A 81 -7.18 24.52 17.65
CA ASP A 81 -8.49 25.18 17.64
C ASP A 81 -9.39 24.52 16.58
N PHE A 82 -10.34 23.72 17.05
CA PHE A 82 -11.28 23.01 16.19
C PHE A 82 -12.21 23.93 15.41
N SER A 83 -12.39 25.19 15.81
CA SER A 83 -13.26 26.14 15.09
C SER A 83 -12.79 26.37 13.66
N ASN A 84 -11.48 26.50 13.47
CA ASN A 84 -10.86 26.68 12.15
C ASN A 84 -11.04 25.44 11.27
N TRP A 85 -10.98 24.25 11.86
CA TRP A 85 -11.14 22.98 11.15
C TRP A 85 -12.59 22.69 10.77
N ARG A 86 -13.56 23.03 11.65
CA ARG A 86 -14.99 22.99 11.32
C ARG A 86 -15.33 23.92 10.15
N GLN A 87 -14.74 25.12 10.10
CA GLN A 87 -14.93 26.05 8.98
C GLN A 87 -14.39 25.49 7.65
N LYS A 88 -13.33 24.66 7.70
CA LYS A 88 -12.81 23.91 6.56
C LYS A 88 -13.60 22.62 6.26
N ASN A 89 -14.68 22.36 6.99
CA ASN A 89 -15.50 21.14 6.90
C ASN A 89 -14.72 19.84 7.21
N ALA A 90 -13.74 19.88 8.13
CA ALA A 90 -13.09 18.69 8.64
C ALA A 90 -13.91 18.08 9.80
N ASP A 91 -14.16 16.78 9.75
CA ASP A 91 -14.79 16.04 10.84
C ASP A 91 -13.73 15.45 11.80
N ALA A 92 -12.54 15.17 11.29
CA ALA A 92 -11.41 14.69 12.04
C ALA A 92 -10.11 15.40 11.65
N LEU A 93 -9.15 15.45 12.59
CA LEU A 93 -7.82 16.00 12.38
C LEU A 93 -6.76 15.02 12.87
N LEU A 94 -5.79 14.72 12.02
CA LEU A 94 -4.59 13.97 12.35
C LEU A 94 -3.38 14.91 12.28
N ALA A 95 -2.54 14.88 13.31
CA ALA A 95 -1.22 15.51 13.29
C ALA A 95 -0.20 14.63 14.00
N GLY A 96 1.08 14.91 13.80
CA GLY A 96 2.13 14.09 14.37
C GLY A 96 3.53 14.61 14.10
N SER A 97 4.51 13.82 14.49
CA SER A 97 5.92 14.10 14.28
C SER A 97 6.68 12.85 13.90
N ILE A 98 7.81 13.06 13.22
CA ILE A 98 8.78 12.04 12.89
C ILE A 98 10.17 12.58 13.22
N SER A 99 10.92 11.80 14.01
CA SER A 99 12.27 12.17 14.42
C SER A 99 13.22 11.00 14.28
N ARG A 100 14.43 11.26 13.80
CA ARG A 100 15.49 10.25 13.71
C ARG A 100 16.19 10.12 15.06
N LEU A 101 16.26 8.90 15.58
CA LEU A 101 16.91 8.55 16.82
C LEU A 101 18.42 8.35 16.62
N ALA A 102 19.18 8.38 17.72
CA ALA A 102 20.64 8.22 17.70
C ALA A 102 21.10 6.86 17.18
N ASP A 103 20.28 5.80 17.36
CA ASP A 103 20.53 4.44 16.87
C ASP A 103 20.16 4.25 15.38
N GLY A 104 19.71 5.32 14.71
CA GLY A 104 19.32 5.32 13.30
C GLY A 104 17.88 4.90 13.02
N ARG A 105 17.10 4.50 14.04
CA ARG A 105 15.65 4.31 13.92
C ARG A 105 14.93 5.66 13.86
N PHE A 106 13.64 5.61 13.56
CA PHE A 106 12.72 6.72 13.57
C PHE A 106 11.67 6.51 14.66
N ASP A 107 11.35 7.56 15.40
CA ASP A 107 10.16 7.64 16.25
C ASP A 107 9.09 8.43 15.51
N VAL A 108 8.02 7.74 15.12
CA VAL A 108 6.85 8.31 14.45
C VAL A 108 5.71 8.38 15.45
N ARG A 109 5.22 9.59 15.73
CA ARG A 109 4.13 9.82 16.69
C ARG A 109 2.97 10.50 16.00
N MET A 110 1.77 10.18 16.47
CA MET A 110 0.54 10.75 15.93
C MET A 110 -0.47 11.00 17.03
N HIS A 111 -1.40 11.90 16.76
CA HIS A 111 -2.58 12.15 17.57
C HIS A 111 -3.76 12.43 16.65
N LEU A 112 -4.89 11.80 16.95
CA LEU A 112 -6.15 11.94 16.21
C LEU A 112 -7.21 12.62 17.08
N TRP A 113 -7.90 13.61 16.51
CA TRP A 113 -9.01 14.31 17.16
C TRP A 113 -10.30 14.21 16.34
N ASP A 114 -11.42 14.09 17.03
CA ASP A 114 -12.75 14.36 16.50
C ASP A 114 -13.00 15.87 16.57
N VAL A 115 -13.01 16.52 15.40
CA VAL A 115 -13.16 17.97 15.29
C VAL A 115 -14.59 18.39 15.61
N VAL A 116 -15.60 17.58 15.28
CA VAL A 116 -17.00 17.93 15.49
C VAL A 116 -17.32 17.93 16.98
N ARG A 117 -17.06 16.79 17.65
CA ARG A 117 -17.32 16.57 19.08
C ARG A 117 -16.27 17.20 19.99
N GLY A 118 -15.13 17.61 19.44
CA GLY A 118 -14.01 18.14 20.20
C GLY A 118 -13.38 17.09 21.13
N GLN A 119 -13.39 15.83 20.71
CA GLN A 119 -12.90 14.70 21.51
C GLN A 119 -11.51 14.26 21.06
N ASP A 120 -10.72 13.83 22.04
CA ASP A 120 -9.47 13.12 21.81
C ASP A 120 -9.78 11.67 21.43
N LEU A 121 -9.33 11.24 20.24
CA LEU A 121 -9.51 9.86 19.75
C LEU A 121 -8.29 8.98 20.02
N GLY A 122 -7.19 9.57 20.53
CA GLY A 122 -6.00 8.91 21.01
C GLY A 122 -4.73 9.25 20.22
N SER A 123 -3.61 8.72 20.73
CA SER A 123 -2.27 8.86 20.14
C SER A 123 -1.63 7.48 19.95
N GLN A 124 -0.69 7.40 19.02
CA GLN A 124 0.17 6.21 18.80
C GLN A 124 1.63 6.64 18.58
N SER A 125 2.58 5.74 18.89
CA SER A 125 4.00 5.93 18.65
C SER A 125 4.62 4.64 18.11
N PHE A 126 5.50 4.78 17.12
CA PHE A 126 6.14 3.68 16.41
C PHE A 126 7.65 3.94 16.35
N GLY A 127 8.43 3.06 16.97
CA GLY A 127 9.89 3.03 16.84
C GLY A 127 10.32 2.08 15.72
N VAL A 128 10.58 2.61 14.53
CA VAL A 128 10.78 1.80 13.31
C VAL A 128 12.11 2.08 12.62
N VAL A 129 12.63 1.10 11.88
CA VAL A 129 13.76 1.35 10.97
C VAL A 129 13.28 2.11 9.73
N GLN A 130 14.20 2.69 8.97
CA GLN A 130 13.87 3.45 7.76
C GLN A 130 13.04 2.65 6.75
N ALA A 131 13.30 1.35 6.61
CA ALA A 131 12.58 0.46 5.70
C ALA A 131 11.10 0.28 6.08
N ASP A 132 10.76 0.45 7.37
CA ASP A 132 9.42 0.20 7.91
C ASP A 132 8.61 1.49 8.07
N LEU A 133 9.14 2.65 7.66
CA LEU A 133 8.42 3.94 7.74
C LEU A 133 7.09 3.91 6.99
N ARG A 134 7.06 3.24 5.84
CA ARG A 134 5.85 3.08 5.05
C ARG A 134 4.82 2.19 5.74
N LEU A 135 5.27 1.08 6.34
CA LEU A 135 4.40 0.22 7.16
C LEU A 135 3.82 0.99 8.35
N ALA A 136 4.61 1.84 9.02
CA ALA A 136 4.11 2.68 10.10
C ALA A 136 3.01 3.66 9.63
N ALA A 137 3.17 4.25 8.44
CA ALA A 137 2.12 5.09 7.85
C ALA A 137 0.83 4.31 7.58
N HIS A 138 0.92 3.10 7.02
CA HIS A 138 -0.25 2.24 6.81
C HIS A 138 -0.93 1.85 8.13
N GLN A 139 -0.16 1.58 9.20
CA GLN A 139 -0.71 1.30 10.53
C GLN A 139 -1.40 2.53 11.16
N ILE A 140 -0.90 3.73 10.89
CA ILE A 140 -1.57 4.98 11.27
C ILE A 140 -2.90 5.10 10.52
N ALA A 141 -2.94 4.82 9.21
CA ALA A 141 -4.17 4.82 8.44
C ALA A 141 -5.18 3.78 8.98
N ASP A 142 -4.71 2.57 9.34
CA ASP A 142 -5.56 1.54 9.93
C ASP A 142 -6.19 2.00 11.25
N TYR A 143 -5.40 2.65 12.11
CA TYR A 143 -5.89 3.22 13.36
C TYR A 143 -6.92 4.31 13.13
N VAL A 144 -6.65 5.25 12.22
CA VAL A 144 -7.57 6.36 11.91
C VAL A 144 -8.87 5.82 11.35
N TYR A 145 -8.80 4.86 10.45
CA TYR A 145 -9.96 4.18 9.90
C TYR A 145 -10.80 3.54 11.00
N GLU A 146 -10.19 2.70 11.86
CA GLU A 146 -10.90 2.02 12.94
C GLU A 146 -11.53 2.99 13.95
N LYS A 147 -10.83 4.09 14.29
CA LYS A 147 -11.38 5.09 15.21
C LYS A 147 -12.59 5.85 14.65
N LEU A 148 -12.63 6.07 13.33
CA LEU A 148 -13.67 6.88 12.70
C LEU A 148 -14.82 6.04 12.13
N THR A 149 -14.60 4.76 11.80
CA THR A 149 -15.62 3.86 11.23
C THR A 149 -16.08 2.77 12.20
N GLY A 150 -15.22 2.35 13.14
CA GLY A 150 -15.44 1.19 13.99
C GLY A 150 -14.99 -0.15 13.37
N ASP A 151 -14.62 -0.14 12.09
CA ASP A 151 -14.15 -1.33 11.35
C ASP A 151 -12.62 -1.34 11.26
N LYS A 152 -12.00 -2.52 11.22
CA LYS A 152 -10.54 -2.61 11.08
C LYS A 152 -10.08 -2.16 9.70
N GLY A 153 -9.06 -1.29 9.66
CA GLY A 153 -8.34 -0.98 8.43
C GLY A 153 -7.54 -2.19 7.91
N VAL A 154 -7.24 -2.16 6.61
CA VAL A 154 -6.49 -3.21 5.90
C VAL A 154 -5.29 -2.67 5.12
N PHE A 155 -4.88 -1.42 5.38
CA PHE A 155 -3.83 -0.74 4.63
C PHE A 155 -2.46 -1.32 4.91
N SER A 156 -2.20 -1.80 6.14
CA SER A 156 -0.94 -2.46 6.50
C SER A 156 -0.82 -3.91 6.03
N THR A 157 -1.78 -4.39 5.23
CA THR A 157 -1.76 -5.74 4.66
C THR A 157 -0.91 -5.79 3.37
N ARG A 158 -0.80 -6.98 2.78
CA ARG A 158 -0.04 -7.24 1.56
C ARG A 158 -0.88 -8.02 0.56
N ILE A 159 -0.59 -7.80 -0.72
CA ILE A 159 -1.14 -8.59 -1.82
C ILE A 159 -0.07 -9.51 -2.42
N ALA A 160 -0.53 -10.62 -3.00
CA ALA A 160 0.31 -11.49 -3.82
C ALA A 160 -0.31 -11.63 -5.20
N TYR A 161 0.49 -11.49 -6.24
CA TYR A 161 0.02 -11.57 -7.63
C TYR A 161 1.10 -12.14 -8.55
N VAL A 162 0.68 -12.70 -9.67
CA VAL A 162 1.59 -13.25 -10.68
C VAL A 162 1.56 -12.39 -11.93
N THR A 163 2.72 -11.96 -12.42
CA THR A 163 2.85 -11.29 -13.72
C THR A 163 3.52 -12.21 -14.73
N LYS A 164 3.12 -12.14 -15.99
CA LYS A 164 3.78 -12.84 -17.10
C LYS A 164 4.38 -11.82 -18.07
N LYS A 165 5.69 -11.93 -18.33
CA LYS A 165 6.40 -11.15 -19.36
C LYS A 165 7.13 -12.11 -20.30
N GLY A 166 6.62 -12.26 -21.52
CA GLY A 166 7.10 -13.30 -22.44
C GLY A 166 6.88 -14.69 -21.84
N GLN A 167 7.96 -15.45 -21.68
CA GLN A 167 7.93 -16.77 -21.03
C GLN A 167 8.24 -16.73 -19.53
N ASN A 168 8.51 -15.55 -18.95
CA ASN A 168 8.86 -15.44 -17.54
C ASN A 168 7.62 -15.11 -16.70
N PHE A 169 7.37 -15.91 -15.67
CA PHE A 169 6.35 -15.73 -14.64
C PHE A 169 7.01 -15.27 -13.36
N ASN A 170 6.50 -14.19 -12.75
CA ASN A 170 6.98 -13.68 -11.48
C ASN A 170 5.84 -13.66 -10.47
N LEU A 171 6.05 -14.30 -9.33
CA LEU A 171 5.22 -14.17 -8.15
C LEU A 171 5.74 -13.00 -7.31
N TRP A 172 4.90 -11.98 -7.17
CA TRP A 172 5.18 -10.78 -6.41
C TRP A 172 4.43 -10.79 -5.07
N VAL A 173 5.05 -10.17 -4.08
CA VAL A 173 4.41 -9.74 -2.83
C VAL A 173 4.62 -8.24 -2.72
N ALA A 174 3.52 -7.49 -2.55
CA ALA A 174 3.55 -6.03 -2.47
C ALA A 174 2.67 -5.54 -1.31
N ASP A 175 2.81 -4.28 -0.92
CA ASP A 175 1.90 -3.61 0.01
C ASP A 175 0.47 -3.61 -0.56
N ALA A 176 -0.55 -3.41 0.29
CA ALA A 176 -1.96 -3.49 -0.12
C ALA A 176 -2.33 -2.55 -1.28
N ASP A 177 -1.61 -1.43 -1.41
CA ASP A 177 -1.80 -0.46 -2.48
C ASP A 177 -0.91 -0.70 -3.71
N GLY A 178 -0.14 -1.78 -3.73
CA GLY A 178 0.69 -2.22 -4.85
C GLY A 178 2.14 -1.73 -4.83
N GLU A 179 2.52 -0.92 -3.84
CA GLU A 179 3.89 -0.43 -3.68
C GLU A 179 4.83 -1.47 -3.06
N SER A 180 6.13 -1.14 -3.07
CA SER A 180 7.19 -1.99 -2.51
C SER A 180 7.25 -3.45 -3.04
N PRO A 181 6.96 -3.73 -4.33
CA PRO A 181 6.84 -5.11 -4.81
C PRO A 181 8.17 -5.88 -4.70
N GLN A 182 8.13 -7.04 -4.06
CA GLN A 182 9.25 -7.98 -3.93
C GLN A 182 8.97 -9.25 -4.71
N SER A 183 9.93 -9.68 -5.52
CA SER A 183 9.83 -10.94 -6.28
C SER A 183 10.07 -12.13 -5.36
N ALA A 184 9.01 -12.85 -5.01
CA ALA A 184 9.09 -14.07 -4.20
C ALA A 184 9.58 -15.28 -5.02
N LEU A 185 9.24 -15.33 -6.32
CA LEU A 185 9.72 -16.36 -7.25
C LEU A 185 9.69 -15.85 -8.69
N SER A 186 10.76 -16.09 -9.45
CA SER A 186 10.81 -15.95 -10.91
C SER A 186 10.97 -17.33 -11.53
N SER A 187 10.21 -17.62 -12.57
CA SER A 187 10.24 -18.91 -13.26
C SER A 187 9.97 -18.79 -14.75
N SER A 188 10.58 -19.66 -15.55
CA SER A 188 10.20 -19.87 -16.96
C SER A 188 8.94 -20.71 -17.12
N GLU A 189 8.37 -21.21 -16.02
CA GLU A 189 7.19 -22.06 -15.98
C GLU A 189 6.06 -21.38 -15.20
N PRO A 190 4.78 -21.74 -15.44
CA PRO A 190 3.66 -21.13 -14.75
C PRO A 190 3.73 -21.20 -13.22
N ILE A 191 3.27 -20.12 -12.59
CA ILE A 191 2.99 -20.04 -11.15
C ILE A 191 1.52 -19.65 -11.02
N ILE A 192 0.74 -20.43 -10.27
CA ILE A 192 -0.70 -20.19 -10.14
C ILE A 192 -1.18 -20.33 -8.69
N SER A 193 -2.38 -19.79 -8.45
CA SER A 193 -3.14 -19.96 -7.21
C SER A 193 -2.37 -19.60 -5.93
N PRO A 194 -1.76 -18.40 -5.81
CA PRO A 194 -1.15 -17.98 -4.55
C PRO A 194 -2.22 -17.88 -3.44
N ALA A 195 -1.90 -18.40 -2.25
CA ALA A 195 -2.78 -18.40 -1.09
C ALA A 195 -1.99 -18.06 0.19
N TRP A 196 -2.44 -17.04 0.90
CA TRP A 196 -1.82 -16.60 2.15
C TRP A 196 -2.21 -17.52 3.32
N SER A 197 -1.27 -17.76 4.23
CA SER A 197 -1.63 -18.30 5.54
C SER A 197 -2.44 -17.27 6.33
N PRO A 198 -3.32 -17.69 7.26
CA PRO A 198 -4.16 -16.76 8.04
C PRO A 198 -3.36 -15.70 8.82
N ASN A 199 -2.12 -15.99 9.18
CA ASN A 199 -1.21 -15.08 9.87
C ASN A 199 -0.31 -14.25 8.93
N GLY A 200 -0.46 -14.36 7.60
CA GLY A 200 0.29 -13.59 6.62
C GLY A 200 1.81 -13.87 6.55
N ARG A 201 2.30 -14.92 7.24
CA ARG A 201 3.73 -15.25 7.28
C ARG A 201 4.18 -16.17 6.14
N GLN A 202 3.24 -16.89 5.54
CA GLN A 202 3.51 -17.89 4.52
C GLN A 202 2.61 -17.67 3.32
N LEU A 203 3.16 -17.96 2.14
CA LEU A 203 2.45 -17.93 0.87
C LEU A 203 2.59 -19.30 0.21
N ALA A 204 1.48 -20.01 0.08
CA ALA A 204 1.39 -21.24 -0.68
C ALA A 204 1.12 -20.93 -2.15
N TYR A 205 1.67 -21.71 -3.08
CA TYR A 205 1.40 -21.58 -4.51
C TYR A 205 1.70 -22.88 -5.24
N VAL A 206 1.16 -23.00 -6.45
CA VAL A 206 1.47 -24.08 -7.37
C VAL A 206 2.56 -23.61 -8.34
N SER A 207 3.66 -24.36 -8.40
CA SER A 207 4.76 -24.16 -9.36
C SER A 207 4.81 -25.32 -10.35
N PHE A 208 5.09 -24.99 -11.61
CA PHE A 208 5.31 -25.94 -12.70
C PHE A 208 6.79 -26.13 -13.05
N GLU A 209 7.73 -25.60 -12.25
CA GLU A 209 9.18 -25.76 -12.46
C GLU A 209 9.63 -27.22 -12.61
N ALA A 210 8.93 -28.15 -11.97
CA ALA A 210 9.18 -29.59 -12.08
C ALA A 210 8.47 -30.26 -13.28
N ARG A 211 7.95 -29.47 -14.23
CA ARG A 211 7.10 -29.89 -15.36
C ARG A 211 5.81 -30.62 -14.96
N LYS A 212 5.38 -30.44 -13.71
CA LYS A 212 4.13 -30.93 -13.14
C LYS A 212 3.69 -30.00 -12.00
N PRO A 213 2.37 -29.92 -11.71
CA PRO A 213 1.88 -29.06 -10.64
C PRO A 213 2.40 -29.53 -9.28
N THR A 214 3.17 -28.66 -8.62
CA THR A 214 3.82 -28.93 -7.35
C THR A 214 3.52 -27.81 -6.37
N ILE A 215 3.06 -28.13 -5.16
CA ILE A 215 2.73 -27.11 -4.17
C ILE A 215 3.96 -26.79 -3.32
N TYR A 216 4.30 -25.52 -3.30
CA TYR A 216 5.33 -24.95 -2.43
C TYR A 216 4.70 -24.01 -1.42
N VAL A 217 5.38 -23.86 -0.29
CA VAL A 217 5.12 -22.80 0.68
C VAL A 217 6.39 -21.97 0.79
N HIS A 218 6.22 -20.65 0.72
CA HIS A 218 7.26 -19.66 0.86
C HIS A 218 7.06 -18.86 2.15
N GLU A 219 8.10 -18.78 2.98
CA GLU A 219 8.13 -17.92 4.16
C GLU A 219 8.53 -16.51 3.74
N VAL A 220 7.62 -15.56 3.92
CA VAL A 220 7.77 -14.22 3.33
C VAL A 220 8.93 -13.43 3.94
N ALA A 221 9.22 -13.63 5.23
CA ALA A 221 10.29 -12.90 5.91
C ALA A 221 11.70 -13.39 5.53
N SER A 222 11.86 -14.70 5.29
CA SER A 222 13.17 -15.32 5.07
C SER A 222 13.44 -15.66 3.60
N GLY A 223 12.41 -15.65 2.76
CA GLY A 223 12.47 -16.15 1.39
C GLY A 223 12.55 -17.67 1.29
N LYS A 224 12.57 -18.40 2.42
CA LYS A 224 12.72 -19.87 2.43
C LYS A 224 11.52 -20.53 1.80
N ARG A 225 11.78 -21.52 0.96
CA ARG A 225 10.78 -22.28 0.23
C ARG A 225 10.84 -23.75 0.63
N ARG A 226 9.69 -24.34 0.92
CA ARG A 226 9.56 -25.78 1.17
C ARG A 226 8.56 -26.43 0.24
N LEU A 227 8.86 -27.64 -0.18
CA LEU A 227 7.93 -28.52 -0.88
C LEU A 227 6.86 -29.01 0.10
N VAL A 228 5.59 -28.98 -0.30
CA VAL A 228 4.48 -29.44 0.54
C VAL A 228 3.74 -30.62 -0.09
N ALA A 229 3.48 -30.55 -1.40
CA ALA A 229 2.81 -31.64 -2.10
C ALA A 229 3.41 -31.85 -3.49
N ASN A 230 3.64 -33.13 -3.82
CA ASN A 230 4.20 -33.56 -5.10
C ASN A 230 3.61 -34.91 -5.55
N PHE A 231 2.32 -35.10 -5.31
CA PHE A 231 1.64 -36.36 -5.61
C PHE A 231 1.49 -36.56 -7.12
N LYS A 232 1.32 -37.82 -7.54
CA LYS A 232 0.87 -38.15 -8.89
C LYS A 232 -0.55 -37.60 -9.08
N GLY A 233 -0.81 -36.89 -10.19
CA GLY A 233 -2.11 -36.27 -10.47
C GLY A 233 -2.08 -34.75 -10.32
N SER A 234 -3.24 -34.15 -10.03
CA SER A 234 -3.42 -32.70 -9.99
C SER A 234 -3.20 -32.14 -8.58
N ASN A 235 -2.30 -31.17 -8.43
CA ASN A 235 -2.09 -30.42 -7.18
C ASN A 235 -2.33 -28.92 -7.44
N SER A 236 -3.58 -28.54 -7.74
CA SER A 236 -3.89 -27.23 -8.37
C SER A 236 -4.43 -26.16 -7.42
N ALA A 237 -4.76 -26.53 -6.19
CA ALA A 237 -5.36 -25.64 -5.19
C ALA A 237 -4.64 -25.85 -3.85
N PRO A 238 -3.87 -24.85 -3.39
CA PRO A 238 -3.16 -24.93 -2.10
C PRO A 238 -4.00 -24.49 -0.89
N ALA A 239 -5.21 -23.95 -1.10
CA ALA A 239 -6.14 -23.53 -0.06
C ALA A 239 -7.10 -24.65 0.34
#